data_AF-A0A6A8MHT5-F1
#
_entry.id   AF-A0A6A8MHT5-F1
#
_cell.length_a   1.000
_cell.length_b   1.000
_cell.length_c   1.000
_cell.angle_alpha   90.00
_cell.angle_beta   90.00
_cell.angle_gamma   90.00
#
_symmetry.space_group_name_H-M   'P 1'
#
loop_
_entity.id
_entity.type
_entity.pdbx_description
1 polymer ?
#
loop_
_entity_poly.entity_id
_entity_poly.type
_entity_poly.pdbx_seq_one_letter_code
_entity_poly.pdbx_strand_id
1 'polypeptide(L)' 'MDNMKKELEDSKFEHKEIDFGTRKISKMNFSHIVTIPKKFIQSTRYEKITSIRMIMQDGCLKLVPIRAKNGDEEIDL' A
#
# COMPACT_ATOMS: atom_id res chain seq x y z
N MET A 1 20.11 -12.95 -36.91
CA MET A 1 20.16 -13.80 -35.70
C MET A 1 20.72 -12.89 -34.62
N ASP A 2 19.97 -12.35 -33.65
CA ASP A 2 18.73 -12.80 -33.05
C ASP A 2 17.80 -11.64 -32.67
N ASN A 3 16.61 -11.71 -33.24
CA ASN A 3 15.40 -10.94 -32.90
C ASN A 3 14.77 -11.51 -31.61
N MET A 4 15.45 -11.43 -30.46
CA MET A 4 14.90 -11.83 -29.15
C MET A 4 15.67 -11.02 -28.09
N LYS A 5 15.22 -9.87 -27.62
CA LYS A 5 14.13 -9.72 -26.64
C LYS A 5 13.59 -8.29 -26.74
N LYS A 6 12.70 -8.11 -27.70
CA LYS A 6 11.57 -7.18 -27.63
C LYS A 6 10.78 -7.54 -26.36
N GLU A 7 10.23 -6.54 -25.67
CA GLU A 7 9.26 -6.68 -24.56
C GLU A 7 9.80 -6.84 -23.12
N LEU A 8 10.67 -5.92 -22.68
CA LEU A 8 10.74 -5.58 -21.24
C LEU A 8 10.49 -4.08 -20.99
N GLU A 9 9.83 -3.42 -21.93
CA GLU A 9 9.08 -2.20 -21.68
C GLU A 9 7.61 -2.60 -21.48
N ASP A 10 6.89 -1.91 -20.59
CA ASP A 10 5.45 -2.04 -20.32
C ASP A 10 4.95 -3.06 -19.29
N SER A 11 5.72 -3.29 -18.23
CA SER A 11 5.11 -3.51 -16.91
C SER A 11 5.44 -2.36 -15.94
N LYS A 12 5.34 -1.12 -16.43
CA LYS A 12 4.96 -0.04 -15.51
C LYS A 12 3.55 -0.40 -15.06
N PHE A 13 3.43 -1.01 -13.89
CA PHE A 13 2.18 -0.96 -13.15
C PHE A 13 1.82 0.52 -13.09
N GLU A 14 0.89 0.96 -13.92
CA GLU A 14 0.21 2.23 -13.73
C GLU A 14 -0.40 2.13 -12.34
N HIS A 15 0.32 2.68 -11.36
CA HIS A 15 -0.21 2.90 -10.03
C HIS A 15 -1.31 3.94 -10.23
N LYS A 16 -2.52 3.46 -10.51
CA LYS A 16 -3.71 4.29 -10.50
C LYS A 16 -3.82 4.84 -9.10
N GLU A 17 -3.44 6.10 -8.95
CA GLU A 17 -3.65 6.84 -7.74
C GLU A 17 -5.16 7.04 -7.60
N ILE A 18 -5.71 6.50 -6.52
CA ILE A 18 -7.13 6.61 -6.22
C ILE A 18 -7.23 7.61 -5.07
N ASP A 19 -7.78 8.78 -5.36
CA ASP A 19 -8.15 9.74 -4.34
C ASP A 19 -9.42 9.27 -3.61
N PHE A 20 -9.32 9.10 -2.30
CA PHE A 20 -10.45 8.74 -1.44
C PHE A 20 -11.07 9.96 -0.71
N GLY A 21 -10.64 11.16 -1.10
CA GLY A 21 -11.04 12.45 -0.55
C GLY A 21 -10.47 12.73 0.84
N THR A 22 -10.74 13.93 1.34
CA THR A 22 -10.31 14.37 2.67
C THR A 22 -10.99 13.56 3.77
N ARG A 23 -10.21 13.11 4.76
CA ARG A 23 -10.69 12.34 5.91
C ARG A 23 -10.64 13.17 7.18
N LYS A 24 -11.68 13.06 8.00
CA LYS A 24 -11.72 13.68 9.32
C LYS A 24 -10.84 12.88 10.28
N ILE A 25 -9.98 13.59 11.01
CA ILE A 25 -9.25 13.03 12.15
C ILE A 25 -10.20 13.08 13.36
N SER A 26 -10.54 11.92 13.92
CA SER A 26 -11.26 11.84 15.18
C SER A 26 -10.27 11.75 16.35
N LYS A 27 -10.69 12.23 17.51
CA LYS A 27 -9.94 12.09 18.77
C LYS A 27 -10.60 11.01 19.61
N MET A 28 -9.82 10.08 20.13
CA MET A 28 -10.27 9.07 21.07
C MET A 28 -9.23 8.95 22.17
N ASN A 29 -9.57 9.40 23.37
CA ASN A 29 -8.62 9.57 24.48
C ASN A 29 -7.41 10.41 24.03
N PHE A 30 -6.20 9.88 24.20
CA PHE A 30 -4.93 10.50 23.80
C PHE A 30 -4.51 10.16 22.36
N SER A 31 -5.37 9.52 21.58
CA SER A 31 -5.07 9.07 20.22
C SER A 31 -5.81 9.88 19.17
N HIS A 32 -5.12 10.12 18.05
CA HIS A 32 -5.72 10.61 16.81
C HIS A 32 -6.03 9.42 15.90
N ILE A 33 -7.25 9.34 15.41
CA ILE A 33 -7.73 8.22 14.60
C ILE A 33 -8.14 8.73 13.22
N VAL A 34 -7.67 8.02 12.19
CA VAL A 34 -8.09 8.21 10.81
C VAL A 34 -8.64 6.91 10.28
N THR A 35 -9.88 6.94 9.81
CA THR A 35 -10.54 5.74 9.27
C THR A 35 -10.18 5.51 7.81
N ILE A 36 -9.53 4.38 7.54
CA ILE A 36 -9.19 3.90 6.20
C ILE A 36 -10.47 3.45 5.45
N PRO A 37 -10.70 3.88 4.20
CA PRO A 37 -11.85 3.45 3.41
C PRO A 37 -11.85 1.94 3.16
N LYS A 38 -13.03 1.30 3.30
CA LYS A 38 -13.20 -0.13 3.01
C LYS A 38 -12.77 -0.50 1.58
N LYS A 39 -13.03 0.39 0.61
CA LYS A 39 -12.62 0.22 -0.78
C LYS A 39 -11.11 0.09 -0.95
N PHE A 40 -10.30 0.79 -0.13
CA PHE A 40 -8.84 0.66 -0.14
C PHE A 40 -8.42 -0.75 0.31
N ILE A 41 -9.05 -1.27 1.37
CA ILE A 41 -8.79 -2.61 1.87
C ILE A 41 -9.21 -3.65 0.82
N GLN A 42 -10.38 -3.49 0.20
CA GLN A 42 -10.90 -4.39 -0.82
C GLN A 42 -10.16 -4.33 -2.16
N SER A 43 -9.59 -3.17 -2.52
CA SER A 43 -8.78 -3.03 -3.74
C SER A 43 -7.42 -3.68 -3.57
N THR A 44 -7.02 -3.99 -2.34
CA THR A 44 -5.82 -4.76 -2.11
C THR A 44 -6.09 -6.26 -2.28
N ARG A 45 -5.08 -7.02 -2.72
CA ARG A 45 -5.16 -8.49 -2.81
C ARG A 45 -5.08 -9.18 -1.43
N TYR A 46 -5.14 -8.42 -0.33
CA TYR A 46 -5.02 -8.96 1.02
C TYR A 46 -6.40 -9.41 1.50
N GLU A 47 -6.59 -10.72 1.70
CA GLU A 47 -7.81 -11.27 2.30
C GLU A 47 -8.04 -10.71 3.72
N LYS A 48 -6.95 -10.37 4.42
CA LYS A 48 -6.98 -9.71 5.72
C LYS A 48 -5.71 -8.87 5.90
N ILE A 49 -5.88 -7.56 6.09
CA ILE A 49 -4.77 -6.68 6.51
C ILE A 49 -4.72 -6.68 8.02
N THR A 50 -3.75 -7.38 8.60
CA THR A 50 -3.51 -7.40 10.06
C THR A 50 -2.43 -6.42 10.49
N SER A 51 -1.55 -6.03 9.57
CA SER A 51 -0.40 -5.17 9.86
C SER A 51 -0.12 -4.23 8.70
N ILE A 52 0.26 -3.00 9.02
CA ILE A 52 0.56 -1.93 8.07
C ILE A 52 1.90 -1.32 8.48
N ARG A 53 2.82 -1.19 7.53
CA ARG A 53 4.04 -0.41 7.69
C ARG A 53 3.72 1.06 7.39
N MET A 54 4.17 1.95 8.26
CA MET A 54 4.00 3.39 8.16
C MET A 54 5.33 4.02 7.77
N ILE A 55 5.36 4.77 6.66
CA ILE A 55 6.59 5.38 6.13
C ILE A 55 6.33 6.87 5.88
N MET A 56 7.13 7.75 6.46
CA MET A 56 7.11 9.18 6.12
C MET A 56 7.97 9.40 4.87
N GLN A 57 7.37 9.87 3.79
CA GLN A 57 8.07 10.17 2.54
C GLN A 57 7.40 11.35 1.83
N ASP A 58 8.18 12.31 1.35
CA ASP A 58 7.69 13.46 0.58
C ASP A 58 6.67 14.33 1.35
N GLY A 59 6.80 14.41 2.68
CA GLY A 59 5.84 15.09 3.56
C GLY A 59 4.52 14.34 3.78
N CYS A 60 4.38 13.14 3.20
CA CYS A 60 3.21 12.30 3.28
C CYS A 60 3.48 11.05 4.12
N LEU A 61 2.47 10.60 4.86
CA LEU A 61 2.48 9.32 5.55
C LEU A 61 1.96 8.22 4.61
N LYS A 62 2.86 7.40 4.09
CA LYS A 62 2.54 6.25 3.23
C LYS A 62 2.23 5.02 4.08
N LEU A 63 1.11 4.37 3.77
CA LEU A 63 0.63 3.16 4.44
C LEU A 63 0.81 1.97 3.51
N VAL A 64 1.70 1.05 3.88
CA VAL A 64 2.00 -0.15 3.08
C VAL A 64 1.51 -1.38 3.84
N PRO A 65 0.50 -2.11 3.34
CA PRO A 65 0.07 -3.35 3.98
C PRO A 65 1.22 -4.37 4.01
N ILE A 66 1.42 -5.02 5.16
CA ILE A 66 2.40 -6.08 5.31
C ILE A 66 1.68 -7.40 5.06
N ARG A 67 2.22 -8.25 4.16
CA ARG A 67 1.78 -9.64 4.06
C ARG A 67 2.11 -10.31 5.38
N ALA A 68 1.11 -10.82 6.08
CA ALA A 68 1.37 -11.82 7.10
C ALA A 68 1.95 -13.03 6.37
N LYS A 69 3.29 -13.14 6.35
CA LYS A 69 3.94 -14.38 5.96
C LYS A 69 3.65 -15.36 7.08
N ASN A 70 3.03 -16.49 6.77
CA ASN A 70 3.28 -17.66 7.60
C ASN A 70 4.77 -17.98 7.38
N GLY A 71 5.62 -17.57 8.32
CA GLY A 71 7.07 -17.79 8.27
C GLY A 71 7.85 -16.64 7.63
N ASP A 72 8.68 -16.02 8.48
CA ASP A 72 9.62 -14.94 8.21
C ASP A 72 10.29 -15.00 6.84
N GLU A 73 10.30 -13.87 6.16
CA GLU A 73 11.37 -13.51 5.22
C GLU A 73 11.20 -12.00 5.03
N GLU A 74 12.06 -11.24 5.71
CA GLU A 74 12.23 -9.82 5.46
C GLU A 74 12.58 -9.61 4.00
N ILE A 75 11.85 -8.71 3.33
CA ILE A 75 12.29 -8.18 2.05
C ILE A 75 13.03 -6.90 2.40
N ASP A 76 14.36 -6.98 2.39
CA ASP A 76 15.26 -5.82 2.42
C ASP A 76 15.08 -5.01 1.15
N LEU A 77 14.71 -3.73 1.30
CA LEU A 77 14.81 -2.68 0.30
C LEU A 77 15.28 -1.40 1.00
#